data_AF-E9PJL9-F1
#
_entry.id   AF-E9PJL9-F1
#
_cell.length_a   1.000
_cell.length_b   1.000
_cell.length_c   1.000
_cell.angle_alpha   90.00
_cell.angle_beta   90.00
_cell.angle_gamma   90.00
#
_symmetry.space_group_name_H-M   'P 1'
#
loop_
_entity.id
_entity.type
_entity.pdbx_description
1 polymer ?
#
loop_
_entity_poly.entity_id
_entity_poly.type
_entity_poly.pdbx_seq_one_letter_code
_entity_poly.pdbx_strand_id
1 'polypeptide(L)'
;MNKPSDGRPKYLVVNADEGEPGTCKDREILRHDPHKLLEGCLVGGRAMGARAAYIYIRGEFYNEASNLQVAIREAYEAGLIGKNACGSGYDFDVF
;
A
#
# COMPACT_ATOMS: atom_id res chain seq x y z
N MET A 1 -5.34 -21.06 11.82
CA MET A 1 -6.45 -20.82 12.76
C MET A 1 -7.10 -19.49 12.39
N ASN A 2 -8.37 -19.50 11.98
CA ASN A 2 -9.13 -18.25 11.79
C ASN A 2 -9.55 -17.72 13.17
N LYS A 3 -8.79 -16.75 13.68
CA LYS A 3 -9.18 -16.00 14.87
C LYS A 3 -10.51 -15.28 14.57
N PRO A 4 -11.54 -15.43 15.41
CA PRO A 4 -12.80 -14.69 15.25
C PRO A 4 -12.52 -13.19 15.17
N SER A 5 -13.32 -12.48 14.36
CA SER A 5 -13.23 -11.02 14.30
C SER A 5 -13.50 -10.44 15.69
N ASP A 6 -12.58 -9.61 16.18
CA ASP A 6 -12.73 -8.89 17.45
C ASP A 6 -13.43 -7.52 17.26
N GLY A 7 -14.01 -7.29 16.08
CA GLY A 7 -14.73 -6.06 15.72
C GLY A 7 -13.82 -4.87 15.42
N ARG A 8 -12.49 -5.00 15.58
CA ARG A 8 -11.55 -3.90 15.31
C ARG A 8 -11.24 -3.80 13.82
N PRO A 9 -11.02 -2.57 13.31
CA PRO A 9 -10.52 -2.40 11.95
C PRO A 9 -9.14 -3.08 11.83
N LYS A 10 -8.95 -3.79 10.73
CA LYS A 10 -7.65 -4.35 10.36
C LYS A 10 -6.94 -3.37 9.44
N TYR A 11 -5.64 -3.27 9.62
CA TYR A 11 -4.76 -2.43 8.82
C TYR A 11 -3.68 -3.28 8.17
N LEU A 12 -3.29 -2.89 6.97
CA LEU A 12 -2.08 -3.38 6.33
C LEU A 12 -0.96 -2.37 6.59
N VAL A 13 0.18 -2.84 7.08
CA VAL A 13 1.39 -2.03 7.15
C VAL A 13 2.38 -2.60 6.17
N VAL A 14 2.84 -1.78 5.23
CA VAL A 14 3.91 -2.13 4.30
C VAL A 14 5.20 -1.57 4.86
N ASN A 15 6.18 -2.44 5.09
CA ASN A 15 7.53 -2.03 5.45
C ASN A 15 8.31 -1.70 4.16
N ALA A 16 8.62 -0.42 3.98
CA ALA A 16 9.43 0.12 2.90
C ALA A 16 10.62 0.93 3.46
N ASP A 17 11.15 0.50 4.62
CA ASP A 17 12.27 1.15 5.29
C ASP A 17 13.63 0.73 4.71
N GLU A 18 13.82 -0.53 4.32
CA GLU A 18 15.07 -1.04 3.72
C GLU A 18 16.36 -0.42 4.31
N GLY A 19 16.48 -0.49 5.63
CA GLY A 19 17.61 0.10 6.38
C GLY A 19 18.87 -0.78 6.35
N GLU A 20 18.78 -2.01 5.84
CA GLU A 20 19.88 -2.98 5.89
C GLU A 20 21.04 -2.60 4.95
N PRO A 21 22.30 -2.86 5.34
CA PRO A 21 23.44 -2.61 4.47
C PRO A 21 23.39 -3.44 3.18
N GLY A 22 23.46 -2.78 2.03
CA GLY A 22 23.55 -3.43 0.72
C GLY A 22 22.22 -3.86 0.11
N THR A 23 21.08 -3.58 0.74
CA THR A 23 19.76 -3.81 0.17
C THR A 23 19.29 -2.58 -0.62
N CYS A 24 18.61 -2.83 -1.74
CA CYS A 24 18.01 -1.81 -2.60
C CYS A 24 16.74 -2.29 -3.32
N LYS A 25 16.27 -3.50 -3.03
CA LYS A 25 15.16 -4.16 -3.73
C LYS A 25 13.84 -3.41 -3.53
N ASP A 26 13.61 -2.86 -2.34
CA ASP A 26 12.36 -2.16 -2.00
C ASP A 26 12.39 -0.79 -2.68
N ARG A 27 13.55 -0.13 -2.64
CA ARG A 27 13.80 1.13 -3.34
C ARG A 27 13.51 1.05 -4.85
N GLU A 28 13.93 -0.03 -5.52
CA GLU A 28 13.69 -0.19 -6.96
C GLU A 28 12.19 -0.30 -7.29
N ILE A 29 11.40 -0.99 -6.45
CA ILE A 29 9.95 -1.08 -6.62
C ILE A 29 9.31 0.30 -6.49
N LEU A 30 9.66 1.06 -5.44
CA LEU A 30 9.07 2.38 -5.19
C LEU A 30 9.34 3.39 -6.33
N ARG A 31 10.48 3.27 -7.02
CA ARG A 31 10.90 4.20 -8.08
C ARG A 31 10.32 3.86 -9.44
N HIS A 32 10.36 2.59 -9.79
CA HIS A 32 10.15 2.14 -11.15
C HIS A 32 8.77 1.52 -11.36
N ASP A 33 8.14 1.00 -10.30
CA ASP A 33 6.82 0.37 -10.40
C ASP A 33 5.99 0.52 -9.09
N PRO A 34 5.69 1.76 -8.67
CA PRO A 34 4.91 2.00 -7.46
C PRO A 34 3.48 1.46 -7.56
N HIS A 35 2.89 1.44 -8.76
CA HIS A 35 1.53 0.91 -8.98
C HIS A 35 1.41 -0.58 -8.65
N LYS A 36 2.44 -1.38 -8.92
CA LYS A 36 2.50 -2.78 -8.50
C LYS A 36 2.44 -2.94 -6.97
N LEU A 37 3.07 -2.03 -6.23
CA LEU A 37 2.97 -2.03 -4.77
C LEU A 37 1.55 -1.71 -4.30
N LEU A 38 0.89 -0.73 -4.94
CA LEU A 38 -0.49 -0.34 -4.61
C LEU A 38 -1.49 -1.47 -4.89
N GLU A 39 -1.35 -2.15 -6.03
CA GLU A 39 -2.15 -3.34 -6.35
C GLU A 39 -1.94 -4.44 -5.30
N GLY A 40 -0.68 -4.70 -4.92
CA GLY A 40 -0.34 -5.64 -3.86
C GLY A 40 -0.99 -5.27 -2.52
N CYS A 41 -1.05 -3.98 -2.20
CA CYS A 41 -1.74 -3.49 -1.00
C CYS A 41 -3.23 -3.83 -1.04
N LEU A 42 -3.91 -3.55 -2.16
CA LEU A 42 -5.32 -3.83 -2.31
C LEU A 42 -5.63 -5.33 -2.22
N VAL A 43 -4.87 -6.16 -2.92
CA VAL A 43 -5.07 -7.62 -2.94
C VAL A 43 -4.79 -8.22 -1.55
N GLY A 44 -3.66 -7.86 -0.93
CA GLY A 44 -3.30 -8.32 0.40
C GLY A 44 -4.29 -7.83 1.47
N GLY A 45 -4.65 -6.55 1.40
CA GLY A 45 -5.64 -5.93 2.28
C GLY A 45 -6.99 -6.62 2.20
N ARG A 46 -7.50 -6.87 0.99
CA ARG A 46 -8.76 -7.58 0.75
C ARG A 46 -8.75 -8.99 1.34
N ALA A 47 -7.65 -9.73 1.16
CA ALA A 47 -7.49 -11.09 1.67
C ALA A 47 -7.50 -11.14 3.21
N MET A 48 -6.93 -10.13 3.86
CA MET A 48 -6.90 -10.04 5.33
C MET A 48 -8.15 -9.37 5.92
N GLY A 49 -8.94 -8.69 5.09
CA GLY A 49 -10.08 -7.86 5.49
C GLY A 49 -9.67 -6.50 6.05
N ALA A 50 -8.50 -5.99 5.67
CA ALA A 50 -8.03 -4.64 6.01
C ALA A 50 -8.57 -3.61 5.03
N ARG A 51 -9.03 -2.47 5.54
CA ARG A 51 -9.62 -1.37 4.74
C ARG A 51 -8.69 -0.19 4.53
N ALA A 52 -7.52 -0.21 5.15
CA ALA A 52 -6.51 0.82 4.98
C ALA A 52 -5.11 0.19 5.02
N ALA A 53 -4.25 0.65 4.13
CA ALA A 53 -2.82 0.37 4.10
C ALA A 53 -2.02 1.62 4.48
N TYR A 54 -0.98 1.43 5.27
CA TYR A 54 0.03 2.44 5.58
C TYR A 54 1.38 1.96 5.08
N ILE A 55 2.00 2.74 4.19
CA ILE A 55 3.31 2.43 3.63
C ILE A 55 4.37 3.20 4.41
N TYR A 56 5.09 2.49 5.27
CA TYR A 56 6.17 3.07 6.06
C TYR A 56 7.45 3.14 5.21
N ILE A 57 7.71 4.32 4.64
CA ILE A 57 8.89 4.57 3.80
C ILE A 57 10.00 5.17 4.64
N ARG A 58 11.23 4.73 4.39
CA ARG A 58 12.44 5.32 4.94
C ARG A 58 12.53 6.82 4.68
N GLY A 59 12.98 7.59 5.67
CA GLY A 59 13.15 9.04 5.55
C GLY A 59 14.11 9.46 4.42
N GLU A 60 15.16 8.68 4.16
CA GLU A 60 16.15 8.93 3.11
C GLU A 60 15.61 8.69 1.69
N PHE A 61 14.48 8.01 1.55
CA PHE A 61 13.85 7.69 0.27
C PHE A 61 12.85 8.78 -0.17
N TYR A 62 13.25 10.05 -0.08
CA TYR A 62 12.37 11.18 -0.36
C TYR A 62 11.77 11.18 -1.78
N ASN A 63 12.60 10.93 -2.80
CA ASN A 63 12.14 10.90 -4.19
C ASN A 63 11.21 9.72 -4.45
N GLU A 64 11.51 8.57 -3.83
CA GLU A 64 10.70 7.36 -3.89
C GLU A 64 9.31 7.60 -3.29
N ALA A 65 9.26 8.23 -2.10
CA ALA A 65 8.02 8.61 -1.44
C ALA A 65 7.21 9.62 -2.28
N SER A 66 7.89 10.58 -2.90
CA SER A 66 7.24 11.56 -3.79
C SER A 66 6.62 10.88 -5.03
N ASN A 67 7.35 9.95 -5.65
CA ASN A 67 6.84 9.16 -6.78
C ASN A 67 5.68 8.26 -6.36
N LEU A 68 5.76 7.61 -5.20
CA LEU A 68 4.67 6.81 -4.67
C LEU A 68 3.44 7.66 -4.40
N GLN A 69 3.59 8.87 -3.85
CA GLN A 69 2.47 9.77 -3.62
C GLN A 69 1.77 10.18 -4.92
N VAL A 70 2.53 10.38 -5.99
CA VAL A 70 1.97 10.61 -7.34
C VAL A 70 1.19 9.39 -7.80
N ALA A 71 1.74 8.18 -7.67
CA ALA A 71 1.06 6.94 -8.05
C ALA A 71 -0.21 6.69 -7.21
N ILE A 72 -0.18 6.98 -5.91
CA ILE A 72 -1.36 6.92 -5.03
C ILE A 72 -2.44 7.85 -5.56
N ARG A 73 -2.10 9.10 -5.87
CA ARG A 73 -3.05 10.07 -6.43
C ARG A 73 -3.64 9.58 -7.76
N GLU A 74 -2.80 9.09 -8.68
CA GLU A 74 -3.25 8.51 -9.95
C GLU A 74 -4.22 7.34 -9.74
N ALA A 75 -3.93 6.46 -8.78
CA ALA A 75 -4.78 5.32 -8.46
C ALA A 75 -6.12 5.74 -7.84
N TYR A 76 -6.14 6.79 -7.01
CA TYR A 76 -7.38 7.39 -6.50
C TYR A 76 -8.18 8.07 -7.62
N GLU A 77 -7.54 8.85 -8.50
CA GLU A 77 -8.17 9.51 -9.65
C GLU A 77 -8.78 8.49 -10.63
N ALA A 78 -8.12 7.35 -10.82
CA ALA A 78 -8.60 6.24 -11.64
C ALA A 78 -9.65 5.35 -10.94
N GLY A 79 -9.95 5.58 -9.66
CA GLY A 79 -10.89 4.76 -8.88
C GLY A 79 -10.42 3.33 -8.61
N LEU A 80 -9.11 3.08 -8.67
CA LEU A 80 -8.50 1.78 -8.38
C LEU A 80 -8.41 1.52 -6.87
N ILE A 81 -8.24 2.57 -6.08
CA ILE A 81 -8.25 2.55 -4.62
C ILE A 81 -9.21 3.63 -4.08
N GLY A 82 -9.47 3.61 -2.78
CA GLY A 82 -10.43 4.46 -2.09
C GLY A 82 -11.79 3.79 -1.93
N LYS A 83 -12.85 4.59 -1.98
CA LYS A 83 -14.23 4.07 -1.92
C LYS A 83 -14.53 3.22 -3.15
N ASN A 84 -15.13 2.05 -2.95
CA ASN A 84 -15.48 1.15 -4.04
C ASN A 84 -14.29 0.86 -4.99
N ALA A 85 -13.14 0.51 -4.42
CA ALA A 85 -11.89 0.21 -5.12
C ALA A 85 -12.13 -0.75 -6.30
N CYS A 86 -11.70 -0.34 -7.51
CA CYS A 86 -11.91 -1.06 -8.77
C CYS A 86 -13.38 -1.40 -9.09
N GLY A 87 -14.36 -0.67 -8.55
CA GLY A 87 -15.78 -0.97 -8.72
C GLY A 87 -16.27 -2.23 -8.00
N SER A 88 -15.49 -2.76 -7.05
CA SER A 88 -15.71 -4.08 -6.43
C SER A 88 -16.70 -4.11 -5.25
N GLY A 89 -17.16 -2.95 -4.79
CA GLY A 89 -17.92 -2.76 -3.54
C GLY A 89 -17.05 -2.78 -2.29
N TYR A 90 -15.71 -2.77 -2.43
CA TYR A 90 -14.77 -2.80 -1.32
C TYR A 90 -14.09 -1.44 -1.12
N ASP A 91 -14.14 -0.91 0.10
CA ASP A 91 -13.43 0.32 0.44
C ASP A 91 -12.01 -0.01 0.89
N PHE A 92 -11.02 0.62 0.27
CA PHE A 92 -9.61 0.40 0.57
C PHE A 92 -8.75 1.65 0.36
N ASP A 93 -8.34 2.28 1.45
CA ASP A 93 -7.48 3.47 1.42
C ASP A 93 -6.00 3.13 1.51
N VAL A 94 -5.14 3.94 0.89
CA VAL A 94 -3.67 3.79 0.97
C VAL A 94 -3.06 5.12 1.38
N PHE A 95 -2.20 5.07 2.41
CA PHE A 95 -1.51 6.20 3.02
C PHE A 95 -0.01 5.99 3.04
#